data_AF-A0AA51JK35-F1
#
_entry.id   AF-A0AA51JK35-F1
#
_cell.length_a   1.000
_cell.length_b   1.000
_cell.length_c   1.000
_cell.angle_alpha   90.00
_cell.angle_beta   90.00
_cell.angle_gamma   90.00
#
_symmetry.space_group_name_H-M   'P 1'
#
loop_
_entity.id
_entity.type
_entity.pdbx_description
1 polymer ?
#
loop_
_entity_poly.entity_id
_entity_poly.type
_entity_poly.pdbx_seq_one_letter_code
_entity_poly.pdbx_strand_id
1 'polypeptide(L)'
;GDKVYTRWCYRKSAVHCMAGNNPGARITIDPSQSRSALLNIPYLLPCVCIEAYYTNMDALRRKKCPFQNQSVADVRDVWASSEVTLFESRFKLQSPCPASDLKISASLCWKQQEHLCIPVLNSTLEDEEEDFIYNTAAVDRHPRMCVRFSLQG
;
A
#
# COMPACT_ATOMS: atom_id res chain seq x y z
N GLY A 1 21.75 -13.92 -25.10
CA GLY A 1 20.31 -13.80 -24.88
C GLY A 1 19.94 -12.34 -24.94
N ASP A 2 18.72 -12.00 -25.32
CA ASP A 2 18.32 -10.60 -25.56
C ASP A 2 18.25 -9.79 -24.27
N LYS A 3 18.65 -8.51 -24.36
CA LYS A 3 18.57 -7.58 -23.23
C LYS A 3 17.11 -7.33 -22.85
N VAL A 4 16.87 -7.19 -21.55
CA VAL A 4 15.53 -6.89 -21.03
C VAL A 4 15.57 -5.71 -20.09
N TYR A 5 14.56 -4.86 -20.18
CA TYR A 5 14.28 -3.85 -19.18
C TYR A 5 13.50 -4.49 -18.03
N THR A 6 13.81 -4.06 -16.81
CA THR A 6 13.06 -4.40 -15.60
C THR A 6 12.80 -3.18 -14.75
N ARG A 7 11.65 -3.17 -14.08
CA ARG A 7 11.29 -2.16 -13.08
C ARG A 7 10.32 -2.75 -12.07
N TRP A 8 10.25 -2.15 -10.89
CA TRP A 8 9.19 -2.43 -9.92
C TRP A 8 8.14 -1.31 -9.92
N CYS A 9 6.93 -1.62 -9.44
CA CYS A 9 5.82 -0.68 -9.30
C CYS A 9 4.81 -1.17 -8.25
N TYR A 10 3.95 -0.27 -7.76
CA TYR A 10 2.79 -0.61 -6.95
C TYR A 10 1.57 -0.77 -7.85
N ARG A 11 0.96 -1.95 -7.82
CA ARG A 11 -0.23 -2.27 -8.62
C ARG A 11 -1.47 -1.65 -7.99
N LYS A 12 -2.23 -0.92 -8.79
CA LYS A 12 -3.57 -0.41 -8.40
C LYS A 12 -4.70 -1.25 -8.99
N SER A 13 -4.49 -1.84 -10.16
CA SER A 13 -5.45 -2.76 -10.78
C SER A 13 -4.75 -3.81 -11.64
N ALA A 14 -5.51 -4.73 -12.24
CA ALA A 14 -4.97 -5.76 -13.13
C ALA A 14 -4.06 -5.17 -14.24
N VAL A 15 -4.35 -3.96 -14.70
CA VAL A 15 -3.62 -3.30 -15.80
C VAL A 15 -2.75 -2.14 -15.28
N HIS A 16 -3.23 -1.39 -14.29
CA HIS A 16 -2.52 -0.20 -13.81
C HIS A 16 -1.45 -0.55 -12.77
N CYS A 17 -0.20 -0.28 -13.13
CA CYS A 17 0.91 -0.24 -12.19
C CYS A 17 1.44 1.19 -12.12
N MET A 18 1.31 1.81 -10.94
CA MET A 18 1.90 3.12 -10.72
C MET A 18 3.33 2.90 -10.24
N ALA A 19 4.28 3.41 -11.00
CA ALA A 19 5.60 3.63 -10.44
C ALA A 19 5.40 4.64 -9.29
N GLY A 20 5.97 4.39 -8.11
CA GLY A 20 5.83 5.32 -6.98
C GLY A 20 6.37 6.72 -7.34
N ASN A 21 6.33 7.66 -6.39
CA ASN A 21 6.89 9.01 -6.56
C ASN A 21 8.37 9.01 -7.03
N ASN A 22 9.08 7.89 -6.85
CA ASN A 22 10.24 7.53 -7.63
C ASN A 22 9.95 6.18 -8.32
N PRO A 23 9.72 6.14 -9.64
CA PRO A 23 9.74 4.89 -10.38
C PRO A 23 11.03 4.18 -10.02
N GLY A 24 10.99 2.90 -9.62
CA GLY A 24 12.21 2.10 -9.61
C GLY A 24 12.90 2.31 -10.95
N ALA A 25 14.07 2.95 -10.94
CA ALA A 25 14.75 3.34 -12.17
C ALA A 25 14.81 2.12 -13.08
N ARG A 26 14.39 2.27 -14.33
CA ARG A 26 14.39 1.16 -15.28
C ARG A 26 15.81 0.62 -15.38
N ILE A 27 16.00 -0.64 -14.98
CA ILE A 27 17.28 -1.33 -15.06
C ILE A 27 17.30 -2.16 -16.34
N THR A 28 18.48 -2.27 -16.93
CA THR A 28 18.70 -3.16 -18.09
C THR A 28 19.45 -4.40 -17.62
N ILE A 29 18.87 -5.57 -17.82
CA ILE A 29 19.54 -6.85 -17.60
C ILE A 29 20.14 -7.30 -18.92
N ASP A 30 21.43 -7.59 -18.91
CA ASP A 30 22.13 -8.25 -20.00
C ASP A 30 22.35 -9.72 -19.64
N PRO A 31 21.58 -10.67 -20.21
CA PRO A 31 21.69 -12.08 -19.87
C PRO A 31 23.05 -12.71 -20.20
N SER A 32 23.91 -12.04 -20.97
CA SER A 32 25.30 -12.47 -21.21
C SER A 32 26.22 -12.21 -20.02
N GLN A 33 25.87 -11.26 -19.15
CA GLN A 33 26.63 -10.89 -17.95
C GLN A 33 25.98 -11.46 -16.68
N SER A 34 24.67 -11.25 -16.51
CA SER A 34 23.91 -11.74 -15.37
C SER A 34 22.44 -11.89 -15.74
N ARG A 35 21.79 -12.90 -15.18
CA ARG A 35 20.33 -13.10 -15.31
C ARG A 35 19.54 -12.53 -14.12
N SER A 36 20.24 -11.87 -13.20
CA SER A 36 19.65 -11.33 -11.96
C SER A 36 19.79 -9.81 -11.92
N ALA A 37 18.85 -9.15 -11.25
CA ALA A 37 18.87 -7.72 -10.98
C ALA A 37 18.58 -7.46 -9.50
N LEU A 38 19.17 -6.39 -8.97
CA LEU A 38 18.84 -5.86 -7.66
C LEU A 38 17.85 -4.71 -7.82
N LEU A 39 16.70 -4.81 -7.16
CA LEU A 39 15.66 -3.80 -7.17
C LEU A 39 15.54 -3.19 -5.76
N ASN A 40 15.79 -1.90 -5.65
CA ASN A 40 15.62 -1.17 -4.39
C ASN A 40 14.17 -0.73 -4.26
N ILE A 41 13.40 -1.43 -3.43
CA ILE A 41 11.97 -1.20 -3.21
C ILE A 41 11.83 -0.59 -1.80
N PRO A 42 11.32 0.65 -1.67
CA PRO A 42 11.24 1.32 -0.37
C PRO A 42 10.33 0.64 0.65
N TYR A 43 9.19 0.10 0.18
CA TYR A 43 8.18 -0.55 1.02
C TYR A 43 7.73 -1.85 0.36
N LEU A 44 7.88 -2.97 1.07
CA LEU A 44 7.47 -4.29 0.61
C LEU A 44 5.99 -4.54 0.93
N LEU A 45 5.14 -4.12 -0.01
CA LEU A 45 3.69 -4.24 0.12
C LEU A 45 3.12 -5.37 -0.76
N PRO A 46 1.92 -5.92 -0.46
CA PRO A 46 1.32 -7.01 -1.25
C PRO A 46 1.13 -6.68 -2.74
N CYS A 47 0.89 -5.40 -3.06
CA CYS A 47 0.70 -4.93 -4.43
C CYS A 47 2.01 -4.62 -5.17
N VAL A 48 3.19 -4.86 -4.58
CA VAL A 48 4.46 -4.70 -5.28
C VAL A 48 4.54 -5.72 -6.42
N CYS A 49 4.80 -5.21 -7.62
CA CYS A 49 4.97 -6.02 -8.82
C CYS A 49 6.25 -5.65 -9.56
N ILE A 50 6.79 -6.63 -10.27
CA ILE A 50 7.97 -6.51 -11.12
C ILE A 50 7.50 -6.68 -12.56
N GLU A 51 7.87 -5.72 -13.39
CA GLU A 51 7.66 -5.76 -14.84
C GLU A 51 8.99 -6.04 -15.53
N ALA A 52 8.95 -6.91 -16.55
CA ALA A 52 10.07 -7.20 -17.42
C ALA A 52 9.62 -7.23 -18.88
N TYR A 53 10.42 -6.65 -19.77
CA TYR A 53 10.14 -6.56 -21.21
C TYR A 53 11.41 -6.41 -22.01
N TYR A 54 11.41 -6.88 -23.26
CA TYR A 54 12.55 -6.72 -24.16
C TYR A 54 12.79 -5.24 -24.52
N THR A 55 14.00 -4.91 -24.96
CA THR A 55 14.39 -3.52 -25.23
C THR A 55 13.88 -2.96 -26.57
N ASN A 56 13.20 -3.77 -27.39
CA ASN A 56 12.59 -3.33 -28.64
C ASN A 56 11.32 -2.49 -28.40
N MET A 57 10.95 -1.70 -29.41
CA MET A 57 9.72 -0.91 -29.38
C MET A 57 8.50 -1.82 -29.23
N ASP A 58 7.53 -1.36 -28.45
CA ASP A 58 6.25 -2.02 -28.18
C ASP A 58 6.34 -3.46 -27.66
N ALA A 59 7.47 -3.81 -27.03
CA ALA A 59 7.62 -5.10 -26.38
C ALA A 59 6.54 -5.32 -25.31
N LEU A 60 5.93 -6.52 -25.34
CA LEU A 60 4.95 -6.93 -24.33
C LEU A 60 5.59 -6.95 -22.94
N ARG A 61 4.93 -6.29 -21.99
CA ARG A 61 5.34 -6.26 -20.59
C ARG A 61 4.81 -7.48 -19.85
N ARG A 62 5.73 -8.29 -19.31
CA ARG A 62 5.39 -9.36 -18.37
C ARG A 62 5.43 -8.81 -16.95
N LYS A 63 4.34 -8.98 -16.22
CA LYS A 63 4.21 -8.52 -14.83
C LYS A 63 4.07 -9.72 -13.88
N LYS A 64 4.75 -9.68 -12.75
CA LYS A 64 4.61 -10.63 -11.64
C LYS A 64 4.56 -9.90 -10.31
N CYS A 65 3.63 -10.28 -9.44
CA CYS A 65 3.42 -9.68 -8.13
C CYS A 65 3.73 -10.74 -7.07
N PRO A 66 4.98 -10.82 -6.59
CA PRO A 66 5.42 -11.92 -5.74
C PRO A 66 4.71 -11.97 -4.36
N PHE A 67 4.20 -10.84 -3.89
CA PHE A 67 3.64 -10.69 -2.54
C PHE A 67 2.10 -10.69 -2.50
N GLN A 68 1.41 -10.74 -3.64
CA GLN A 68 -0.04 -10.53 -3.71
C GLN A 68 -0.85 -11.53 -2.86
N ASN A 69 -0.37 -12.77 -2.74
CA ASN A 69 -1.04 -13.85 -1.99
C ASN A 69 -0.28 -14.23 -0.71
N GLN A 70 0.65 -13.40 -0.26
CA GLN A 70 1.36 -13.62 0.99
C GLN A 70 0.66 -12.81 2.08
N SER A 71 0.52 -13.39 3.27
CA SER A 71 0.21 -12.60 4.48
C SER A 71 1.21 -11.46 4.57
N VAL A 72 0.75 -10.27 4.94
CA VAL A 72 1.60 -9.06 5.01
C VAL A 72 2.79 -9.36 5.93
N ALA A 73 3.96 -9.61 5.34
CA ALA A 73 5.13 -10.08 6.08
C ALA A 73 5.68 -8.98 7.00
N ASP A 74 5.53 -7.73 6.59
CA ASP A 74 5.87 -6.57 7.41
C ASP A 74 4.75 -5.53 7.42
N VAL A 75 3.97 -5.55 8.49
CA VAL A 75 2.90 -4.58 8.77
C VAL A 75 3.47 -3.14 8.89
N ARG A 76 4.76 -3.00 9.22
CA ARG A 76 5.41 -1.69 9.36
C ARG A 76 5.43 -0.92 8.06
N ASP A 77 5.72 -1.59 6.94
CA ASP A 77 5.81 -0.95 5.63
C ASP A 77 4.45 -0.45 5.15
N VAL A 78 3.37 -1.15 5.50
CA VAL A 78 2.00 -0.68 5.23
C VAL A 78 1.77 0.66 5.92
N TRP A 79 2.07 0.77 7.21
CA TRP A 79 1.88 2.03 7.95
C TRP A 79 2.85 3.13 7.54
N ALA A 80 4.12 2.81 7.32
CA ALA A 80 5.15 3.78 6.92
C ALA A 80 4.90 4.38 5.52
N SER A 81 4.18 3.65 4.67
CA SER A 81 3.83 4.10 3.32
C SER A 81 2.44 4.72 3.20
N SER A 82 1.66 4.73 4.29
CA SER A 82 0.29 5.24 4.28
C SER A 82 0.20 6.66 4.84
N GLU A 83 -0.77 7.43 4.35
CA GLU A 83 -1.01 8.81 4.75
C GLU A 83 -2.49 9.02 5.09
N VAL A 84 -2.78 9.84 6.10
CA VAL A 84 -4.17 10.13 6.50
C VAL A 84 -4.53 11.54 6.05
N THR A 85 -5.59 11.64 5.24
CA THR A 85 -6.21 12.92 4.88
C THR A 85 -7.50 13.10 5.67
N LEU A 86 -7.60 14.18 6.42
CA LEU A 86 -8.79 14.53 7.20
C LEU A 86 -9.71 15.44 6.38
N PHE A 87 -11.01 15.12 6.39
CA PHE A 87 -12.08 15.99 5.89
C PHE A 87 -12.98 16.37 7.07
N GLU A 88 -14.02 17.15 6.80
CA GLU A 88 -14.93 17.59 7.84
C GLU A 88 -15.61 16.39 8.53
N SER A 89 -16.37 15.57 7.81
CA SER A 89 -17.17 14.47 8.36
C SER A 89 -16.62 13.06 8.06
N ARG A 90 -15.40 12.96 7.55
CA ARG A 90 -14.76 11.69 7.20
C ARG A 90 -13.24 11.85 7.14
N PHE A 91 -12.52 10.74 7.07
CA PHE A 91 -11.11 10.74 6.72
C PHE A 91 -10.79 9.64 5.72
N LYS A 92 -9.70 9.80 4.98
CA LYS A 92 -9.21 8.81 4.03
C LYS A 92 -7.81 8.35 4.41
N LEU A 93 -7.59 7.04 4.50
CA LEU A 93 -6.26 6.47 4.58
C LEU A 93 -5.77 6.16 3.16
N GLN A 94 -4.82 6.94 2.68
CA GLN A 94 -4.18 6.73 1.40
C GLN A 94 -3.08 5.68 1.55
N SER A 95 -3.18 4.58 0.81
CA SER A 95 -2.16 3.54 0.73
C SER A 95 -1.70 3.33 -0.72
N PRO A 96 -0.44 2.92 -0.98
CA PRO A 96 -0.02 2.52 -2.32
C PRO A 96 -0.79 1.31 -2.84
N CYS A 97 -1.20 0.38 -1.98
CA CYS A 97 -2.00 -0.78 -2.37
C CYS A 97 -3.50 -0.51 -2.31
N PRO A 98 -4.31 -1.20 -3.14
CA PRO A 98 -5.76 -1.17 -3.05
C PRO A 98 -6.24 -1.90 -1.78
N ALA A 99 -7.44 -1.56 -1.31
CA ALA A 99 -8.03 -2.20 -0.12
C ALA A 99 -8.26 -3.71 -0.28
N SER A 100 -8.50 -4.17 -1.51
CA SER A 100 -8.60 -5.62 -1.79
C SER A 100 -7.33 -6.41 -1.45
N ASP A 101 -6.17 -5.74 -1.44
CA ASP A 101 -4.88 -6.33 -1.06
C ASP A 101 -4.55 -6.09 0.44
N LEU A 102 -5.35 -5.29 1.17
CA LEU A 102 -5.06 -4.85 2.55
C LEU A 102 -6.33 -4.80 3.43
N LYS A 103 -6.39 -5.65 4.46
CA LYS A 103 -7.55 -5.70 5.38
C LYS A 103 -7.38 -4.73 6.56
N ILE A 104 -7.49 -3.44 6.28
CA ILE A 104 -7.38 -2.38 7.30
C ILE A 104 -8.75 -2.07 7.88
N SER A 105 -8.81 -1.98 9.21
CA SER A 105 -9.97 -1.55 9.98
C SER A 105 -9.60 -0.33 10.81
N ALA A 106 -10.60 0.50 11.11
CA ALA A 106 -10.47 1.66 11.97
C ALA A 106 -11.46 1.57 13.14
N SER A 107 -11.02 1.92 14.33
CA SER A 107 -11.86 1.96 15.53
C SER A 107 -11.52 3.17 16.39
N LEU A 108 -12.45 3.64 17.22
CA LEU A 108 -12.18 4.76 18.12
C LEU A 108 -11.45 4.30 19.39
N CYS A 109 -10.60 5.19 19.90
CA CYS A 109 -9.97 5.01 21.19
C CYS A 109 -9.85 6.36 21.92
N TRP A 110 -9.82 6.31 23.25
CA TRP A 110 -9.70 7.48 24.10
C TRP A 110 -8.26 7.65 24.59
N LYS A 111 -7.64 8.78 24.22
CA LYS A 111 -6.28 9.14 24.61
C LYS A 111 -6.23 9.51 26.09
N GLN A 112 -5.52 8.69 26.87
CA GLN A 112 -5.22 8.98 28.28
C GLN A 112 -3.91 9.75 28.41
N GLN A 113 -2.89 9.34 27.65
CA GLN A 113 -1.55 9.94 27.59
C GLN A 113 -1.02 9.86 26.15
N GLU A 114 0.14 10.45 25.83
CA GLU A 114 0.63 10.53 24.45
C GLU A 114 0.63 9.20 23.68
N HIS A 115 1.03 8.11 24.32
CA HIS A 115 1.13 6.79 23.69
C HIS A 115 0.11 5.78 24.23
N LEU A 116 -0.83 6.21 25.08
CA LEU A 116 -1.83 5.33 25.68
C LEU A 116 -3.23 5.73 25.20
N CYS A 117 -3.84 4.83 24.42
CA CYS A 117 -5.20 4.98 23.92
C CYS A 117 -6.05 3.77 24.32
N ILE A 118 -7.10 4.00 25.09
CA ILE A 118 -8.01 2.94 25.56
C ILE A 118 -9.08 2.71 24.49
N PRO A 119 -9.27 1.48 23.98
CA PRO A 119 -10.26 1.21 22.94
C PRO A 119 -11.68 1.52 23.43
N VAL A 120 -12.48 2.15 22.59
CA VAL A 120 -13.92 2.31 22.83
C VAL A 120 -14.63 1.08 22.29
N LEU A 121 -15.46 0.43 23.11
CA LEU A 121 -16.19 -0.77 22.70
C LEU A 121 -17.19 -0.47 21.58
N ASN A 122 -17.32 -1.39 20.61
CA ASN A 122 -18.25 -1.29 19.48
C ASN A 122 -18.12 0.02 18.68
N SER A 123 -16.89 0.49 18.49
CA SER A 123 -16.58 1.76 17.82
C SER A 123 -15.89 1.59 16.47
N THR A 124 -15.98 0.41 15.86
CA THR A 124 -15.45 0.16 14.52
C THR A 124 -16.16 1.10 13.54
N LEU A 125 -15.37 1.83 12.76
CA LEU A 125 -15.87 2.73 11.74
C LEU A 125 -16.11 1.95 10.45
N GLU A 126 -17.20 2.29 9.77
CA GLU A 126 -17.52 1.74 8.45
C GLU A 126 -16.59 2.34 7.40
N ASP A 127 -16.05 1.47 6.54
CA ASP A 127 -15.30 1.86 5.35
C ASP A 127 -16.28 2.06 4.18
N GLU A 128 -16.40 3.29 3.71
CA GLU A 128 -17.19 3.66 2.55
C GLU A 128 -16.52 3.12 1.27
N GLU A 129 -17.25 2.28 0.53
CA GLU A 129 -16.86 1.80 -0.81
C GLU A 129 -15.56 0.98 -0.89
N GLU A 130 -15.06 0.45 0.23
CA GLU A 130 -13.79 -0.30 0.29
C GLU A 130 -12.59 0.50 -0.29
N ASP A 131 -12.55 1.82 -0.06
CA ASP A 131 -11.43 2.69 -0.50
C ASP A 131 -10.75 3.40 0.68
N PHE A 132 -10.85 2.79 1.88
CA PHE A 132 -10.31 3.29 3.13
C PHE A 132 -10.82 4.69 3.50
N ILE A 133 -12.10 4.93 3.24
CA ILE A 133 -12.78 6.19 3.56
C ILE A 133 -13.69 5.92 4.75
N TYR A 134 -13.38 6.49 5.91
CA TYR A 134 -14.13 6.20 7.12
C TYR A 134 -14.98 7.40 7.54
N ASN A 135 -16.26 7.15 7.74
CA ASN A 135 -17.22 8.18 8.13
C ASN A 135 -17.08 8.51 9.63
N THR A 136 -17.08 9.80 9.96
CA THR A 136 -17.00 10.31 11.34
C THR A 136 -18.11 11.31 11.66
N ALA A 137 -19.19 11.36 10.88
CA ALA A 137 -20.31 12.29 11.09
C ALA A 137 -21.05 12.02 12.41
N ALA A 138 -21.15 10.75 12.81
CA ALA A 138 -21.80 10.33 14.05
C ALA A 138 -20.88 10.38 15.29
N VAL A 139 -19.62 10.80 15.13
CA VAL A 139 -18.63 10.82 16.20
C VAL A 139 -18.58 12.21 16.83
N ASP A 140 -18.76 12.27 18.14
CA ASP A 140 -18.53 13.51 18.90
C ASP A 140 -17.03 13.83 18.91
N ARG A 141 -16.68 14.95 18.28
CA ARG A 141 -15.27 15.32 18.06
C ARG A 141 -14.69 15.90 19.34
N HIS A 142 -13.64 15.26 19.83
CA HIS A 142 -12.97 15.66 21.06
C HIS A 142 -11.45 15.57 20.92
N PRO A 143 -10.65 16.48 21.51
CA PRO A 143 -9.17 16.44 21.41
C PRO A 143 -8.51 15.17 21.96
N ARG A 144 -9.23 14.40 22.77
CA ARG A 144 -8.79 13.08 23.29
C ARG A 144 -9.38 11.89 22.54
N MET A 145 -10.28 12.11 21.58
CA MET A 145 -10.77 11.06 20.71
C MET A 145 -9.74 10.80 19.63
N CYS A 146 -9.36 9.54 19.42
CA CYS A 146 -8.40 9.14 18.41
C CYS A 146 -8.96 8.02 17.56
N VAL A 147 -8.46 7.91 16.34
CA VAL A 147 -8.68 6.76 15.46
C VAL A 147 -7.49 5.82 15.59
N ARG A 148 -7.78 4.55 15.83
CA ARG A 148 -6.81 3.47 15.83
C ARG A 148 -7.03 2.60 14.60
N PHE A 149 -6.00 2.53 13.76
CA PHE A 149 -5.97 1.58 12.65
C PHE A 149 -5.47 0.22 13.10
N SER A 150 -6.03 -0.83 12.52
CA SER A 150 -5.61 -2.21 12.73
C SER A 150 -5.62 -2.95 11.40
N LEU A 151 -4.54 -3.67 11.11
CA LEU A 151 -4.41 -4.51 9.92
C LEU A 151 -4.48 -5.97 10.36
N GLN A 152 -5.38 -6.74 9.77
CA GLN A 152 -5.40 -8.19 9.94
C GLN A 152 -4.38 -8.80 8.97
N GLY A 153 -3.38 -9.50 9.52
CA GLY A 153 -2.34 -10.21 8.77
C GLY A 153 -2.83 -11.52 8.14
#